data_AF-A0AAE1MV25-F1
#
_entry.id   AF-A0AAE1MV25-F1
#
_cell.length_a   1.000
_cell.length_b   1.000
_cell.length_c   1.000
_cell.angle_alpha   90.00
_cell.angle_beta   90.00
_cell.angle_gamma   90.00
#
_symmetry.space_group_name_H-M   'P 1'
#
loop_
_entity.id
_entity.type
_entity.pdbx_description
1 polymer ?
#
loop_
_entity_poly.entity_id
_entity_poly.type
_entity_poly.pdbx_seq_one_letter_code
_entity_poly.pdbx_strand_id
1 'polypeptide(L)' 'MTPVVTIDMPNPNDFRLYDIGSQVFLAPPKTSRPPGRPRVERIESQFRNKKIYHCSSCHEEGHTRRTCKNPNPT' A
#
# COMPACT_ATOMS: atom_id res chain seq x y z
N MET A 1 1.38 38.08 -14.93
CA MET A 1 1.24 37.03 -15.95
C MET A 1 2.58 36.34 -16.09
N THR A 2 2.73 35.14 -15.52
CA THR A 2 3.93 34.33 -15.73
C THR A 2 3.88 33.75 -17.15
N PRO A 3 4.92 33.91 -17.98
CA PRO A 3 4.91 33.30 -19.31
C PRO A 3 4.83 31.78 -19.14
N VAL A 4 3.86 31.16 -19.82
CA VAL A 4 3.78 29.70 -19.91
C VAL A 4 5.04 29.26 -20.64
N VAL A 5 5.94 28.60 -19.92
CA VAL A 5 7.16 28.06 -20.49
C VAL A 5 6.74 26.94 -21.43
N THR A 6 7.03 27.06 -22.73
CA THR A 6 6.66 26.10 -23.78
C THR A 6 7.60 24.89 -23.78
N ILE A 7 7.91 24.34 -22.59
CA ILE A 7 8.83 23.21 -22.44
C ILE A 7 8.26 21.94 -23.09
N ASP A 8 6.94 21.90 -23.28
CA ASP A 8 6.21 20.73 -23.79
C ASP A 8 5.84 20.83 -25.29
N MET A 9 6.29 21.85 -26.02
CA MET A 9 6.08 21.90 -27.48
C MET A 9 7.24 21.19 -28.20
N PRO A 10 7.02 20.00 -28.80
CA PRO A 10 8.07 19.33 -29.56
C PRO A 10 8.42 20.16 -30.80
N ASN A 11 9.72 20.46 -30.98
CA ASN A 11 10.23 21.16 -32.15
C ASN A 11 10.09 20.25 -33.38
N PRO A 12 9.41 20.69 -34.46
CA PRO A 12 9.23 19.90 -35.68
C PRO A 12 10.55 19.55 -36.41
N ASN A 13 11.67 20.20 -36.08
CA ASN A 13 13.02 19.91 -36.60
C ASN A 13 13.87 19.03 -35.66
N ASP A 14 13.31 18.47 -34.59
CA ASP A 14 14.06 17.58 -33.71
C ASP A 14 14.24 16.19 -34.35
N PHE A 15 15.46 15.87 -34.77
CA PHE A 15 15.86 14.59 -35.37
C PHE A 15 15.56 13.37 -34.49
N ARG A 16 15.26 13.57 -33.20
CA ARG A 16 14.81 12.50 -32.28
C ARG A 16 13.42 11.96 -32.60
N LEU A 17 12.61 12.66 -33.42
CA LEU A 17 11.26 12.22 -33.78
C LEU A 17 11.25 11.21 -34.95
N TYR A 18 12.27 11.24 -35.81
CA TYR A 18 12.30 10.47 -37.06
C TYR A 18 12.50 8.97 -36.87
N ASP A 19 12.87 8.51 -35.68
CA ASP A 19 13.11 7.10 -35.40
C ASP A 19 11.94 6.41 -34.67
N ILE A 20 10.85 7.13 -34.39
CA ILE A 20 9.67 6.55 -33.72
C ILE A 20 8.88 5.66 -34.68
N GLY A 21 8.90 5.95 -35.99
CA GLY A 21 8.22 5.15 -37.00
C GLY A 21 8.90 3.79 -37.28
N SER A 22 10.20 3.69 -37.00
CA SER A 22 11.04 2.49 -37.16
C SER A 22 11.21 1.69 -35.85
N GLN A 23 10.87 2.28 -34.71
CA GLN A 23 10.93 1.58 -33.42
C GLN A 23 9.84 0.52 -33.33
N VAL A 24 10.28 -0.75 -33.22
CA VAL A 24 9.40 -1.87 -32.91
C VAL A 24 8.83 -1.66 -31.50
N PHE A 25 7.58 -1.22 -31.43
CA PHE A 25 6.87 -1.07 -30.16
C PHE A 25 6.56 -2.45 -29.59
N LEU A 26 7.41 -2.91 -28.66
CA LEU A 26 7.14 -4.13 -27.90
C LEU A 26 6.03 -3.83 -26.90
N ALA A 27 4.82 -4.29 -27.21
CA ALA A 27 3.72 -4.22 -26.26
C ALA A 27 4.08 -5.00 -24.99
N PRO A 28 3.71 -4.49 -23.80
CA PRO A 28 3.87 -5.25 -22.58
C PRO A 28 3.11 -6.59 -22.70
N PRO A 29 3.59 -7.65 -22.03
CA PRO A 29 2.90 -8.93 -22.06
C PRO A 29 1.45 -8.76 -21.57
N LYS A 30 0.52 -9.41 -22.26
CA LYS A 30 -0.90 -9.40 -21.89
C LYS A 30 -1.19 -10.08 -20.55
N THR A 31 -0.21 -10.81 -20.02
CA THR A 31 -0.33 -11.58 -18.78
C THR A 31 0.23 -10.77 -17.61
N SER A 32 -0.53 -10.74 -16.52
CA SER A 32 0.00 -10.29 -15.23
C SER A 32 0.70 -11.46 -14.53
N ARG A 33 1.69 -11.17 -13.69
CA ARG A 33 2.22 -12.16 -12.77
C ARG A 33 1.08 -12.59 -11.84
N PRO A 34 0.87 -13.89 -11.60
CA PRO A 34 -0.11 -14.31 -10.62
C PRO A 34 0.25 -13.66 -9.28
N PRO A 35 -0.73 -13.25 -8.46
CA PRO A 35 -0.45 -12.95 -7.06
C PRO A 35 0.31 -14.17 -6.51
N GLY A 36 1.33 -13.93 -5.69
CA GLY A 36 2.16 -15.01 -5.14
C GLY A 36 1.34 -15.96 -4.26
N ARG A 37 1.80 -16.24 -3.04
CA ARG A 37 0.91 -16.92 -2.10
C ARG A 37 -0.25 -15.97 -1.75
N PRO A 38 -1.53 -16.34 -1.95
CA PRO A 38 -2.62 -15.58 -1.36
C PRO A 38 -2.33 -15.40 0.13
N ARG A 39 -2.62 -14.22 0.68
CA ARG A 39 -2.46 -13.97 2.11
C ARG A 39 -3.53 -14.76 2.86
N VAL A 40 -3.35 -16.08 2.94
CA VAL A 40 -4.19 -16.95 3.78
C VAL A 40 -4.02 -16.46 5.21
N GLU A 41 -5.11 -16.51 5.98
CA GLU A 41 -5.02 -16.28 7.42
C GLU A 41 -3.90 -17.13 8.01
N ARG A 42 -3.16 -16.55 8.95
CA ARG A 42 -2.09 -17.25 9.64
C ARG A 42 -2.67 -18.50 10.28
N ILE A 43 -2.10 -19.66 9.96
CA ILE A 43 -2.38 -20.89 10.72
C ILE A 43 -1.79 -20.66 12.12
N GLU A 44 -2.65 -20.50 13.12
CA GLU A 44 -2.25 -20.38 14.51
C GLU A 44 -1.49 -21.65 14.91
N SER A 45 -0.30 -21.49 15.51
CA SER A 45 0.39 -22.62 16.15
C SER A 45 -0.51 -23.11 17.29
N GLN A 46 -0.92 -24.37 17.25
CA GLN A 46 -1.99 -24.99 18.05
C GLN A 46 -1.87 -24.86 19.59
N PHE A 47 -0.85 -24.20 20.14
CA PHE A 47 -0.53 -24.19 21.57
C PHE A 47 -0.09 -22.83 22.13
N ARG A 48 -0.61 -21.70 21.64
CA ARG A 48 -0.46 -20.42 22.36
C ARG A 48 -1.73 -20.08 23.10
N ASN A 49 -1.69 -20.24 24.43
CA ASN A 49 -2.67 -19.60 25.30
C ASN A 49 -2.64 -18.10 25.02
N LYS A 50 -3.77 -17.54 24.58
CA LYS A 50 -3.90 -16.09 24.43
C LYS A 50 -3.72 -15.47 25.80
N LYS A 51 -2.77 -14.55 25.94
CA LYS A 51 -2.58 -13.81 27.19
C LYS A 51 -3.86 -13.03 27.48
N ILE A 52 -4.45 -13.24 28.65
CA ILE A 52 -5.53 -12.41 29.17
C ILE A 52 -4.90 -11.09 29.64
N TYR A 53 -5.43 -9.98 29.16
CA TYR A 53 -5.02 -8.64 29.58
C TYR A 53 -6.02 -8.13 30.61
N HIS A 54 -5.51 -7.62 31.72
CA HIS A 54 -6.30 -6.88 32.69
C HIS A 54 -6.05 -5.39 32.53
N CYS A 55 -7.12 -4.61 32.52
CA CYS A 55 -7.01 -3.16 32.47
C CYS A 55 -6.54 -2.62 33.83
N SER A 56 -5.48 -1.82 33.86
CA SER A 56 -4.97 -1.23 35.11
C SER A 56 -5.88 -0.14 35.70
N SER A 57 -6.96 0.22 35.02
CA SER A 57 -7.87 1.31 35.39
C SER A 57 -9.22 0.75 35.85
N CYS A 58 -9.87 -0.13 35.08
CA CYS A 58 -11.15 -0.74 35.48
C CYS A 58 -11.02 -2.18 35.99
N HIS A 59 -9.81 -2.78 35.98
CA HIS A 59 -9.53 -4.15 36.41
C HIS A 59 -10.25 -5.27 35.62
N GLU A 60 -11.06 -4.92 34.63
CA GLU A 60 -11.71 -5.87 33.73
C GLU A 60 -10.71 -6.51 32.75
N GLU A 61 -11.06 -7.71 32.28
CA GLU A 61 -10.27 -8.46 31.33
C GLU A 61 -10.58 -8.12 29.86
N GLY A 62 -9.69 -8.54 28.96
CA GLY A 62 -9.88 -8.43 27.51
C GLY A 62 -9.42 -7.12 26.88
N HIS A 63 -8.95 -6.15 27.67
CA HIS A 63 -8.46 -4.88 27.15
C HIS A 63 -7.33 -4.27 27.97
N THR A 64 -6.66 -3.26 27.41
CA THR A 64 -5.59 -2.50 28.07
C THR A 64 -6.08 -1.11 28.48
N ARG A 65 -5.36 -0.41 29.36
CA ARG A 65 -5.68 0.98 29.75
C ARG A 65 -5.89 1.91 28.54
N ARG A 66 -5.13 1.72 27.46
CA ARG A 66 -5.23 2.54 26.23
C ARG A 66 -6.55 2.37 25.49
N THR A 67 -7.17 1.20 25.59
CA THR A 67 -8.42 0.86 24.91
C THR A 67 -9.60 0.77 25.87
N CYS A 68 -9.43 1.24 27.10
CA CYS A 68 -10.46 1.23 28.11
C CYS A 68 -11.56 2.22 27.73
N LYS A 69 -12.81 1.74 27.72
CA LYS A 69 -13.99 2.56 27.45
C LYS A 69 -14.67 3.03 28.73
N ASN A 70 -14.15 2.66 29.91
CA ASN A 70 -14.69 3.13 31.18
C ASN A 70 -14.29 4.61 31.38
N PRO A 71 -15.24 5.55 31.38
CA PRO A 71 -14.95 6.97 31.58
C PRO A 71 -14.55 7.31 33.02
N ASN A 72 -14.88 6.44 34.00
CA ASN A 72 -14.56 6.62 35.42
C ASN A 72 -13.93 5.34 35.98
N PRO A 73 -12.63 5.11 35.75
CA PRO A 73 -11.91 4.05 36.43
C PRO A 73 -11.79 4.35 37.93
N THR A 74 -12.05 3.33 38.74
CA THR A 74 -12.04 3.38 40.21
C THR A 74 -10.64 3.58 40.78
#